data_AF-A0A953XKU9-F1
#
_entry.id   AF-A0A953XKU9-F1
#
_cell.length_a   1.000
_cell.length_b   1.000
_cell.length_c   1.000
_cell.angle_alpha   90.00
_cell.angle_beta   90.00
_cell.angle_gamma   90.00
#
_symmetry.space_group_name_H-M   'P 1'
#
loop_
_entity.id
_entity.type
_entity.pdbx_description
1 polymer ?
#
loop_
_entity_poly.entity_id
_entity_poly.type
_entity_poly.pdbx_seq_one_letter_code
_entity_poly.pdbx_strand_id
1 'polypeptide(L)'
;MPQKSTQLIGQSPAFRKALEEARLAASQDSPVLIYGETGSGKGVIASYIHRRSARQGRLVSLNCASFQASLFESELFGHMK
;
A
#
# COMPACT_ATOMS: atom_id res chain seq x y z
N MET A 1 -6.11 1.24 16.74
CA MET A 1 -7.08 0.80 15.73
C MET A 1 -6.46 -0.31 14.89
N PRO A 2 -6.70 -1.60 15.19
CA PRO A 2 -6.24 -2.68 14.32
C PRO A 2 -6.98 -2.59 12.97
N GLN A 3 -6.25 -2.56 11.85
CA GLN A 3 -6.86 -2.54 10.52
C GLN A 3 -7.63 -3.86 10.31
N LYS A 4 -8.94 -3.73 10.09
CA LYS A 4 -9.84 -4.80 9.65
C LYS A 4 -9.17 -5.53 8.47
N SER A 5 -9.07 -6.85 8.53
CA SER A 5 -8.52 -7.66 7.43
C SER A 5 -9.47 -7.58 6.24
N THR A 6 -9.30 -6.57 5.39
CA THR A 6 -10.07 -6.44 4.15
C THR A 6 -9.73 -7.63 3.26
N GLN A 7 -10.69 -8.54 3.13
CA GLN A 7 -10.63 -9.64 2.18
C GLN A 7 -10.71 -9.07 0.77
N LEU A 8 -9.82 -9.53 -0.10
CA LEU A 8 -9.85 -9.21 -1.52
C LEU A 8 -10.96 -10.03 -2.19
N ILE A 9 -11.94 -9.34 -2.76
CA ILE A 9 -13.07 -9.95 -3.46
C ILE A 9 -13.02 -9.50 -4.91
N GLY A 10 -12.88 -10.46 -5.82
CA GLY A 10 -12.86 -10.19 -7.25
C GLY A 10 -12.62 -11.47 -8.05
N GLN A 11 -13.36 -11.64 -9.14
CA GLN A 11 -13.30 -12.86 -9.97
C GLN A 11 -12.92 -12.57 -11.43
N SER A 12 -12.81 -11.30 -11.81
CA SER A 12 -12.47 -10.94 -13.18
C SER A 12 -11.05 -11.41 -13.53
N PRO A 13 -10.78 -11.79 -14.78
CA PRO A 13 -9.43 -12.19 -15.21
C PRO A 13 -8.38 -11.11 -14.95
N ALA A 14 -8.73 -9.83 -15.20
CA ALA A 14 -7.84 -8.69 -14.95
C ALA A 14 -7.48 -8.56 -13.45
N PHE A 15 -8.45 -8.73 -12.56
CA PHE A 15 -8.19 -8.71 -11.12
C PHE A 15 -7.28 -9.85 -10.68
N ARG A 16 -7.52 -11.07 -11.18
CA ARG A 16 -6.66 -12.23 -10.88
C ARG A 16 -5.24 -12.02 -11.37
N LYS A 17 -5.05 -11.43 -12.56
CA LYS A 17 -3.73 -11.07 -13.09
C LYS A 17 -3.00 -10.08 -12.18
N ALA A 18 -3.66 -8.98 -11.80
CA ALA A 18 -3.09 -8.00 -10.88
C ALA A 18 -2.75 -8.62 -9.51
N LEU A 19 -3.55 -9.58 -9.03
CA LEU A 19 -3.30 -10.27 -7.77
C LEU A 19 -2.06 -11.18 -7.83
N GLU A 20 -1.81 -11.83 -8.96
CA GLU A 20 -0.58 -12.60 -9.20
C GLU A 20 0.64 -11.69 -9.29
N GLU A 21 0.55 -10.58 -10.01
CA GLU A 21 1.63 -9.57 -10.07
C GLU A 21 1.96 -9.03 -8.66
N ALA A 22 0.93 -8.73 -7.86
CA ALA A 22 1.10 -8.33 -6.46
C ALA A 22 1.73 -9.44 -5.61
N ARG A 23 1.41 -10.71 -5.86
CA ARG A 23 2.01 -11.85 -5.15
C ARG A 23 3.51 -11.98 -5.46
N LEU A 24 3.89 -11.79 -6.73
CA LEU A 24 5.29 -11.79 -7.14
C LEU A 24 6.04 -10.60 -6.54
N ALA A 25 5.44 -9.41 -6.55
CA ALA A 25 6.03 -8.22 -5.94
C ALA A 25 6.26 -8.37 -4.43
N ALA A 26 5.38 -9.09 -3.73
CA ALA A 26 5.51 -9.30 -2.29
C ALA A 26 6.77 -10.08 -1.88
N SER A 27 7.33 -10.93 -2.76
CA SER A 27 8.56 -11.68 -2.46
C SER A 27 9.83 -10.88 -2.73
N GLN A 28 9.73 -9.68 -3.30
CA GLN A 28 10.86 -8.82 -3.66
C GLN A 28 11.04 -7.69 -2.65
N ASP A 29 12.29 -7.23 -2.48
CA ASP A 29 12.61 -6.03 -1.68
C ASP A 29 12.65 -4.74 -2.53
N SER A 30 12.08 -4.76 -3.72
CA SER A 30 12.00 -3.59 -4.59
C SER A 30 10.79 -2.71 -4.28
N PRO A 31 10.85 -1.39 -4.54
CA PRO A 31 9.67 -0.53 -4.53
C PRO A 31 8.58 -1.03 -5.49
N VAL A 32 7.31 -0.89 -5.09
CA VAL A 32 6.15 -1.31 -5.90
C VAL A 32 5.27 -0.12 -6.21
N LEU A 33 4.99 0.12 -7.49
CA LEU A 33 4.03 1.12 -7.96
C LEU A 33 2.68 0.45 -8.25
N ILE A 34 1.63 0.86 -7.54
CA ILE A 34 0.25 0.41 -7.80
C ILE A 34 -0.49 1.53 -8.53
N TYR A 35 -0.85 1.27 -9.78
CA TYR A 35 -1.56 2.22 -10.64
C TYR A 35 -3.01 1.79 -10.91
N GLY A 36 -3.88 2.76 -11.17
CA GLY A 36 -5.29 2.53 -11.50
C GLY A 36 -6.20 3.68 -11.06
N GLU A 37 -7.44 3.67 -11.50
CA GLU A 37 -8.44 4.72 -11.29
C GLU A 37 -8.81 4.91 -9.81
N THR A 38 -9.37 6.07 -9.48
CA THR A 38 -9.93 6.33 -8.14
C THR A 38 -11.01 5.29 -7.81
N GLY A 39 -10.93 4.68 -6.62
CA GLY A 39 -11.89 3.65 -6.19
C GLY A 39 -11.58 2.21 -6.62
N SER A 40 -10.54 1.95 -7.42
CA SER A 40 -10.19 0.59 -7.89
C SER A 40 -9.59 -0.36 -6.84
N GLY A 41 -9.47 0.08 -5.57
CA GLY A 41 -9.01 -0.79 -4.48
C GLY A 41 -7.49 -0.87 -4.28
N LYS A 42 -6.71 0.08 -4.82
CA LYS A 42 -5.23 0.13 -4.70
C LYS A 42 -4.70 -0.06 -3.26
N GLY A 43 -5.36 0.55 -2.27
CA GLY A 43 -4.97 0.40 -0.85
C GLY A 43 -5.13 -1.02 -0.31
N VAL A 44 -6.08 -1.79 -0.85
CA VAL A 44 -6.27 -3.20 -0.49
C VAL A 44 -5.15 -4.06 -1.09
N ILE A 45 -4.74 -3.78 -2.33
CA ILE A 45 -3.58 -4.43 -2.97
C ILE A 45 -2.29 -4.11 -2.20
N ALA A 46 -2.06 -2.85 -1.80
CA ALA A 46 -0.90 -2.48 -0.98
C ALA A 46 -0.87 -3.27 0.35
N SER A 47 -2.02 -3.35 1.02
CA SER A 47 -2.16 -4.12 2.27
C SER A 47 -1.92 -5.62 2.05
N TYR A 48 -2.32 -6.16 0.91
CA TYR A 48 -2.06 -7.54 0.54
C TYR A 48 -0.58 -7.83 0.30
N ILE A 49 0.12 -6.95 -0.42
CA ILE A 49 1.56 -7.06 -0.66
C ILE A 49 2.31 -7.05 0.67
N HIS A 50 2.03 -6.07 1.54
CA HIS A 50 2.66 -5.97 2.85
C HIS A 50 2.51 -7.26 3.67
N ARG A 51 1.27 -7.78 3.77
CA ARG A 51 0.97 -9.02 4.51
C ARG A 51 1.62 -10.29 3.95
N ARG A 52 2.00 -10.30 2.67
CA ARG A 52 2.64 -11.46 2.00
C ARG A 52 4.14 -11.30 1.83
N SER A 53 4.69 -10.16 2.23
CA SER A 53 6.12 -9.91 2.19
C SER A 53 6.84 -10.45 3.43
N ALA A 54 8.17 -10.52 3.37
CA ALA A 54 8.99 -10.82 4.54
C ALA A 54 9.13 -9.64 5.51
N ARG A 55 8.56 -8.46 5.20
CA ARG A 55 8.71 -7.25 6.00
C ARG A 55 7.97 -7.40 7.34
N GLN A 56 8.68 -7.15 8.42
CA GLN A 56 8.10 -7.09 9.76
C GLN A 56 7.64 -5.66 10.07
N GLY A 57 6.60 -5.53 10.88
CA GLY A 57 6.08 -4.25 11.34
C GLY A 57 4.79 -3.80 10.64
N ARG A 58 4.37 -2.57 10.98
CA ARG A 58 3.09 -2.01 10.57
C ARG A 58 3.19 -1.37 9.19
N LEU A 59 2.19 -1.60 8.35
CA LEU A 59 1.96 -0.79 7.16
C LEU A 59 1.47 0.60 7.56
N VAL A 60 2.25 1.63 7.22
CA VAL A 60 1.87 3.03 7.41
C VAL A 60 1.41 3.57 6.07
N SER A 61 0.16 4.03 6.01
CA SER A 61 -0.41 4.65 4.82
C SER A 61 -0.35 6.16 4.96
N LEU A 62 0.23 6.83 3.97
CA LEU A 62 0.32 8.28 3.89
C LEU A 62 -0.45 8.75 2.66
N ASN A 63 -1.27 9.79 2.83
CA ASN A 63 -1.97 10.42 1.72
C ASN A 63 -1.20 11.68 1.29
N CYS A 64 -0.50 11.62 0.16
CA CYS A 64 0.29 12.75 -0.34
C CYS A 64 -0.56 14.00 -0.61
N ALA A 65 -1.84 13.84 -0.96
CA ALA A 65 -2.72 14.96 -1.27
C ALA A 65 -3.17 15.76 -0.04
N SER A 66 -3.01 15.22 1.17
CA SER A 66 -3.41 15.91 2.41
C SER A 66 -2.28 16.72 3.07
N PHE A 67 -1.05 16.66 2.55
CA PHE A 67 0.06 17.41 3.12
C PHE A 67 0.13 18.84 2.59
N GLN A 68 0.35 19.79 3.49
CA GLN A 68 0.80 21.14 3.13
C GLN A 68 2.33 21.10 2.95
N ALA A 69 2.84 21.66 1.85
CA ALA A 69 4.26 21.57 1.49
C ALA A 69 5.21 22.02 2.62
N SER A 70 4.79 22.98 3.44
CA SER A 70 5.55 23.50 4.58
C SER A 70 5.69 22.54 5.76
N LEU A 71 4.82 21.54 5.91
CA LEU A 71 4.84 20.55 7.01
C LEU A 71 5.30 19.16 6.57
N PHE A 72 5.60 18.98 5.28
CA PHE A 72 5.92 17.67 4.69
C PHE A 72 7.19 17.05 5.29
N GLU A 73 8.25 17.84 5.46
CA GLU A 73 9.52 17.36 6.00
C GLU A 73 9.41 17.01 7.49
N SER A 74 8.73 17.83 8.29
CA SER A 74 8.56 17.59 9.73
C SER A 74 7.73 16.35 10.03
N GLU A 75 6.72 16.04 9.21
CA GLU A 75 5.88 14.85 9.39
C GLU A 75 6.57 13.55 8.94
N LEU A 76 7.39 13.61 7.89
CA LEU A 76 8.10 12.43 7.37
C LEU A 76 9.36 12.09 8.15
N PHE A 77 10.13 13.08 8.56
CA PHE A 77 11.45 12.90 9.17
C PHE A 77 11.47 13.20 10.66
N GLY A 78 10.39 13.80 11.20
CA GLY A 78 10.36 14.33 12.54
C GLY A 78 11.09 15.68 12.65
N HIS A 79 10.84 16.40 13.73
CA HIS A 79 11.59 17.61 14.07
C HIS A 79 12.40 17.38 15.34
N MET A 80 13.66 17.82 15.38
CA MET A 80 14.38 17.95 16.65
C MET A 80 13.80 19.15 17.40
N LYS A 81 13.61 19.00 18.71
CA LYS A 81 13.28 20.12 19.59
C LYS A 81 14.43 21.10 19.70
#